data_AF-A0A183GP32-F1
#
_entry.id   AF-A0A183GP32-F1
#
_cell.length_a   1.000
_cell.length_b   1.000
_cell.length_c   1.000
_cell.angle_alpha   90.00
_cell.angle_beta   90.00
_cell.angle_gamma   90.00
#
_symmetry.space_group_name_H-M   'P 1'
#
loop_
_entity.id
_entity.type
_entity.pdbx_description
1 polymer ?
#
loop_
_entity_poly.entity_id
_entity_poly.type
_entity_poly.pdbx_seq_one_letter_code
_entity_poly.pdbx_strand_id
1 'polypeptide(L)'
;MFEDLKRGLLKAKEDMEMAQEDLKKGENPFRKRAARKSTEKYEAELKALENFLSIKMPDQKKEHVKEIEAMLAEIQSYHEWMASYCSPLSQYKVSRPPNL
;
A
#
# COMPACT_ATOMS: atom_id res chain seq x y z
N MET A 1 1.13 6.82 5.29
CA MET A 1 1.11 7.35 3.90
C MET A 1 -0.32 7.59 3.39
N PHE A 2 -1.16 6.57 3.16
CA PHE A 2 -2.56 6.77 2.75
C PHE A 2 -3.37 7.54 3.81
N GLU A 3 -3.31 7.09 5.07
CA GLU A 3 -4.03 7.74 6.17
C GLU A 3 -3.59 9.19 6.40
N ASP A 4 -2.33 9.51 6.12
CA ASP A 4 -1.82 10.89 6.21
C ASP A 4 -2.40 11.77 5.11
N LEU A 5 -2.44 11.28 3.86
CA LEU A 5 -3.05 11.97 2.72
C LEU A 5 -4.56 12.17 2.93
N LYS A 6 -5.25 11.14 3.42
CA LYS A 6 -6.69 11.22 3.75
C LYS A 6 -6.95 12.26 4.85
N ARG A 7 -6.14 12.27 5.91
CA ARG A 7 -6.25 13.26 7.00
C ARG A 7 -5.95 14.68 6.51
N GLY A 8 -4.93 14.83 5.66
CA GLY A 8 -4.59 16.09 5.02
C GLY A 8 -5.74 16.66 4.18
N LEU A 9 -6.35 15.81 3.34
CA LEU A 9 -7.49 16.18 2.50
C LEU A 9 -8.72 16.58 3.33
N LEU A 10 -9.05 15.81 4.36
CA LEU A 10 -10.20 16.13 5.23
C LEU A 10 -10.02 17.49 5.91
N LYS A 11 -8.82 17.75 6.46
CA LYS A 11 -8.52 19.05 7.05
C LYS A 11 -8.58 20.18 6.02
N ALA A 12 -8.02 19.98 4.82
CA ALA A 12 -8.07 20.99 3.77
C ALA A 12 -9.50 21.28 3.29
N LYS A 13 -10.39 20.26 3.31
CA LYS A 13 -11.81 20.42 3.02
C LYS A 13 -12.50 21.28 4.08
N GLU A 14 -12.29 20.96 5.36
CA GLU A 14 -12.84 21.74 6.48
C GLU A 14 -12.37 23.21 6.44
N ASP A 15 -11.07 23.44 6.21
CA ASP A 15 -10.50 24.79 6.04
C ASP A 15 -11.14 25.55 4.86
N MET A 16 -11.42 24.85 3.76
CA MET A 16 -12.03 25.42 2.56
C MET A 16 -13.50 25.79 2.80
N GLU A 17 -14.28 24.90 3.41
CA GLU A 17 -15.68 25.14 3.76
C GLU A 17 -15.81 26.33 4.72
N MET A 18 -14.95 26.41 5.74
CA MET A 18 -14.92 27.52 6.69
C MET A 18 -14.60 28.86 6.00
N ALA A 19 -13.59 28.89 5.12
CA ALA A 19 -13.23 30.10 4.39
C ALA A 19 -14.34 30.56 3.42
N GLN A 20 -15.08 29.62 2.82
CA GLN A 20 -16.24 29.91 1.98
C GLN A 20 -17.41 30.45 2.81
N GLU A 21 -17.67 29.91 4.00
CA GLU A 21 -18.68 30.47 4.92
C GLU A 21 -18.35 31.90 5.35
N ASP A 22 -17.09 32.18 5.67
CA ASP A 22 -16.67 33.53 6.06
C ASP A 22 -16.76 34.53 4.92
N LEU A 23 -16.55 34.08 3.67
CA LEU A 23 -16.79 34.89 2.49
C LEU A 23 -18.28 35.23 2.33
N LYS A 24 -19.18 34.28 2.59
CA LYS A 24 -20.64 34.51 2.58
C LYS A 24 -21.10 35.51 3.65
N LYS A 25 -20.41 35.58 4.79
CA LYS A 25 -20.69 36.55 5.88
C LYS A 25 -20.25 37.99 5.54
N GLY A 26 -19.63 38.22 4.39
CA GLY A 26 -19.28 39.55 3.90
C GLY A 26 -18.03 39.51 3.03
N GLU A 27 -18.15 40.04 1.82
CA GLU A 27 -17.04 40.04 0.88
C GLU A 27 -16.03 41.13 1.19
N ASN A 28 -14.76 40.75 1.35
CA ASN A 28 -13.64 41.68 1.32
C ASN A 28 -12.43 41.04 0.61
N PRO A 29 -11.44 41.83 0.17
CA PRO A 29 -10.29 41.32 -0.57
C PRO A 29 -9.49 40.24 0.19
N PHE A 30 -9.40 40.34 1.51
CA PHE A 30 -8.70 39.36 2.34
C PHE A 30 -9.44 38.01 2.37
N ARG A 31 -10.75 38.02 2.58
CA ARG A 31 -11.61 36.83 2.58
C ARG A 31 -11.62 36.13 1.21
N LYS A 32 -11.69 36.89 0.12
CA LYS A 32 -11.57 36.33 -1.24
C LYS A 32 -10.24 35.63 -1.45
N ARG A 33 -9.13 36.24 -0.99
CA ARG A 33 -7.80 35.64 -1.08
C ARG A 33 -7.67 34.39 -0.21
N ALA A 34 -8.23 34.41 1.00
CA ALA A 34 -8.24 33.27 1.92
C ALA A 34 -9.01 32.07 1.35
N ALA A 35 -10.24 32.31 0.85
CA ALA A 35 -11.07 31.28 0.23
C ALA A 35 -10.43 30.68 -1.03
N ARG A 36 -9.78 31.51 -1.86
CA ARG A 36 -9.03 31.02 -3.02
C ARG A 36 -7.86 30.14 -2.58
N LYS A 37 -7.06 30.58 -1.61
CA LYS A 37 -5.91 29.82 -1.11
C LYS A 37 -6.32 28.50 -0.47
N SER A 38 -7.41 28.46 0.30
CA SER A 38 -7.90 27.21 0.89
C SER A 38 -8.45 26.26 -0.18
N THR A 39 -9.10 26.78 -1.22
CA THR A 39 -9.55 25.99 -2.38
C THR A 39 -8.37 25.40 -3.13
N GLU A 40 -7.35 26.19 -3.47
CA GLU A 40 -6.12 25.71 -4.14
C GLU A 40 -5.42 24.61 -3.31
N LYS A 41 -5.40 24.75 -1.97
CA LYS A 41 -4.85 23.74 -1.07
C LYS A 41 -5.67 22.45 -1.09
N TYR A 42 -7.00 22.54 -1.03
CA TYR A 42 -7.88 21.38 -1.11
C TYR A 42 -7.71 20.61 -2.42
N GLU A 43 -7.65 21.31 -3.56
CA GLU A 43 -7.41 20.71 -4.87
C GLU A 43 -6.04 20.02 -4.95
N ALA A 44 -5.00 20.62 -4.37
CA ALA A 44 -3.67 20.02 -4.32
C ALA A 44 -3.64 18.72 -3.52
N GLU A 45 -4.27 18.69 -2.33
CA GLU A 45 -4.39 17.50 -1.50
C GLU A 45 -5.23 16.41 -2.17
N LEU A 46 -6.31 16.81 -2.87
CA LEU A 46 -7.16 15.88 -3.61
C LEU A 46 -6.37 15.20 -4.73
N LYS A 47 -5.64 15.98 -5.53
CA LYS A 47 -4.78 15.46 -6.60
C LYS A 47 -3.67 14.56 -6.06
N ALA A 48 -3.11 14.88 -4.89
CA ALA A 48 -2.11 14.03 -4.26
C ALA A 48 -2.68 12.66 -3.87
N LEU A 49 -3.89 12.63 -3.31
CA LEU A 49 -4.58 11.38 -2.96
C LEU A 49 -4.96 10.58 -4.20
N GLU A 50 -5.50 11.23 -5.24
CA GLU A 50 -5.83 10.59 -6.52
C GLU A 50 -4.61 9.96 -7.18
N ASN A 51 -3.49 10.69 -7.24
CA ASN A 51 -2.22 10.17 -7.76
C ASN A 51 -1.71 8.98 -6.94
N PHE A 52 -1.84 9.03 -5.62
CA PHE A 52 -1.47 7.91 -4.76
C PHE A 52 -2.30 6.65 -5.07
N LEU A 53 -3.62 6.80 -5.21
CA LEU A 53 -4.53 5.69 -5.46
C LEU A 53 -4.44 5.12 -6.87
N SER A 54 -4.22 5.98 -7.88
CA SER A 54 -4.22 5.58 -9.29
C SER A 54 -2.86 5.09 -9.80
N ILE A 55 -1.76 5.57 -9.21
CA ILE A 55 -0.40 5.26 -9.68
C ILE A 55 0.38 4.51 -8.61
N LYS A 56 0.63 5.14 -7.46
CA LYS A 56 1.56 4.58 -6.45
C LYS A 56 1.07 3.27 -5.87
N MET A 57 -0.21 3.17 -5.49
CA MET A 57 -0.78 1.96 -4.90
C MET A 57 -0.75 0.76 -5.85
N PRO A 58 -1.20 0.88 -7.12
CA PRO A 58 -1.07 -0.20 -8.10
C PRO A 58 0.38 -0.64 -8.34
N ASP A 59 1.32 0.30 -8.39
CA ASP A 59 2.73 -0.05 -8.61
C ASP A 59 3.33 -0.76 -7.40
N GLN A 60 3.03 -0.31 -6.18
CA GLN A 60 3.41 -1.04 -4.96
C GLN A 60 2.82 -2.46 -4.94
N LYS A 61 1.56 -2.62 -5.35
CA LYS A 61 0.94 -3.94 -5.45
C LYS A 61 1.69 -4.84 -6.43
N LYS A 62 2.10 -4.32 -7.60
CA LYS A 62 2.86 -5.10 -8.59
C LYS A 62 4.20 -5.55 -8.03
N GLU A 63 4.93 -4.66 -7.35
CA GLU A 63 6.23 -5.01 -6.76
C GLU A 63 6.07 -6.05 -5.65
N HIS A 64 5.09 -5.90 -4.76
CA HIS A 64 4.83 -6.91 -3.72
C HIS A 64 4.43 -8.28 -4.29
N VAL A 65 3.69 -8.30 -5.41
CA VAL A 65 3.38 -9.57 -6.08
C VAL A 65 4.65 -10.25 -6.58
N LYS A 66 5.57 -9.51 -7.22
CA LYS A 66 6.86 -10.06 -7.66
C LYS A 66 7.70 -10.58 -6.49
N GLU A 67 7.73 -9.84 -5.37
CA GLU A 67 8.44 -10.28 -4.16
C GLU A 67 7.85 -11.58 -3.61
N ILE A 68 6.52 -11.70 -3.58
CA ILE A 68 5.83 -12.93 -3.15
C ILE A 68 6.14 -14.10 -4.10
N GLU A 69 6.10 -13.87 -5.41
CA GLU A 69 6.43 -14.89 -6.41
C GLU A 69 7.87 -15.38 -6.27
N ALA A 70 8.83 -14.48 -6.02
CA ALA A 70 10.21 -14.84 -5.76
C ALA A 70 10.35 -15.68 -4.49
N MET A 71 9.72 -15.28 -3.38
CA MET A 71 9.72 -16.06 -2.14
C MET A 71 9.12 -17.45 -2.32
N LEU A 72 8.02 -17.57 -3.09
CA LEU A 72 7.41 -18.87 -3.39
C LEU A 72 8.35 -19.77 -4.20
N ALA A 73 9.05 -19.22 -5.19
CA ALA A 73 10.01 -19.98 -5.98
C ALA A 73 11.19 -20.49 -5.12
N GLU A 74 11.69 -19.67 -4.20
CA GLU A 74 12.75 -20.07 -3.27
C GLU A 74 12.28 -21.18 -2.31
N ILE A 75 11.09 -21.03 -1.73
CA ILE A 75 10.50 -22.04 -0.84
C ILE A 75 10.29 -23.36 -1.58
N GLN A 76 9.79 -23.31 -2.82
CA GLN A 76 9.58 -24.49 -3.64
C GLN A 76 10.91 -25.20 -3.94
N SER A 77 11.93 -24.44 -4.35
CA SER A 77 13.29 -24.97 -4.58
C SER A 77 13.87 -25.64 -3.33
N TYR A 78 13.72 -24.99 -2.17
CA TYR A 78 14.15 -25.57 -0.89
C TYR A 78 13.39 -26.85 -0.55
N HIS A 79 12.07 -26.86 -0.77
CA HIS A 79 11.24 -28.04 -0.53
C HIS A 79 11.66 -29.21 -1.42
N GLU A 80 11.89 -28.97 -2.71
CA GLU A 80 12.37 -29.99 -3.66
C GLU A 80 13.74 -30.52 -3.27
N TRP A 81 14.66 -29.64 -2.85
CA TRP A 81 15.97 -30.04 -2.35
C TRP A 81 15.86 -30.94 -1.11
N MET A 82 15.06 -30.56 -0.11
CA MET A 82 14.81 -31.37 1.07
C MET A 82 14.15 -32.71 0.72
N ALA A 83 13.15 -32.70 -0.16
CA ALA A 83 12.47 -33.90 -0.62
C ALA A 83 13.45 -34.86 -1.33
N SER A 84 14.42 -34.34 -2.08
CA SER A 84 15.45 -35.16 -2.74
C SER A 84 16.31 -35.93 -1.74
N TYR A 85 16.57 -35.37 -0.55
CA TYR A 85 17.33 -36.02 0.51
C TYR A 85 16.47 -36.99 1.33
N CYS A 86 15.24 -36.60 1.68
CA CYS A 86 14.38 -37.37 2.58
C CYS A 86 13.64 -38.52 1.88
N SER A 87 13.26 -38.37 0.60
CA SER A 87 12.45 -39.38 -0.10
C SER A 87 13.14 -40.76 -0.19
N PRO A 88 14.44 -40.86 -0.52
CA PRO A 88 15.13 -42.16 -0.54
C PRO A 88 15.19 -42.82 0.84
N LEU A 89 15.36 -42.04 1.92
CA LEU A 89 15.42 -42.56 3.29
C LEU A 89 14.09 -43.19 3.73
N SER A 90 12.96 -42.66 3.25
CA SER A 90 11.63 -43.23 3.54
C SER A 90 11.40 -44.62 2.95
N GLN A 91 12.14 -44.96 1.89
CA GLN A 91 12.06 -46.25 1.20
C GLN A 91 13.16 -47.23 1.62
N TYR A 92 14.14 -46.76 2.39
CA TYR A 92 15.27 -47.57 2.83
C TYR A 92 14.80 -48.62 3.85
N LYS A 93 14.73 -49.88 3.42
CA LYS A 93 14.48 -51.02 4.31
C LYS A 93 15.81 -51.61 4.77
N VAL A 94 16.05 -51.61 6.08
CA VAL A 94 17.16 -52.38 6.67
C VAL A 94 16.82 -53.86 6.54
N SER A 95 17.58 -54.58 5.72
CA SER A 95 17.51 -56.04 5.66
C SER A 95 17.88 -56.60 7.03
N ARG A 96 16.91 -57.21 7.72
CA ARG A 96 17.18 -57.94 8.97
C ARG A 96 18.05 -59.15 8.64
N PRO A 97 19.17 -59.37 9.35
CA PRO A 97 19.93 -60.60 9.19
C PRO A 97 19.07 -61.80 9.59
N PRO A 98 19.24 -62.96 8.94
CA PRO A 98 18.33 -64.12 9.03
C PRO A 98 18.24 -64.79 10.42
N ASN A 99 18.99 -64.31 11.41
CA ASN A 99 19.21 -65.00 12.68
C ASN A 99 18.73 -64.19 13.91
N LEU A 100 17.75 -63.28 13.73
CA LEU A 100 17.08 -62.54 14.80
C LEU A 100 15.57 -62.77 14.77
#